data_AF-A0A507FHV9-F1
#
_entry.id   AF-A0A507FHV9-F1
#
_cell.length_a   1.000
_cell.length_b   1.000
_cell.length_c   1.000
_cell.angle_alpha   90.00
_cell.angle_beta   90.00
_cell.angle_gamma   90.00
#
_symmetry.space_group_name_H-M   'P 1'
#
loop_
_entity.id
_entity.type
_entity.pdbx_description
1 polymer ?
#
loop_
_entity_poly.entity_id
_entity_poly.type
_entity_poly.pdbx_seq_one_letter_code
_entity_poly.pdbx_strand_id
1 'polypeptide(L)'
;MQHVQHQQQRIILPFPEPIMYPLAFTPSCWSPESTVSPAHSPKLMNPPLPPILLSSHHKEASPIPSLSSLSSWHSSDRCCPSSPPRSSRMQKRLEQRKNAEKQRRDILRTCIHQVKQLLPRKTGNSRVVSKERAVEQAFEYIVELQQEGERKAQLLKQLEAEIVGMQTRLAL
;
A
#
# COMPACT_ATOMS: atom_id res chain seq x y z
N MET A 1 43.81 -34.51 34.73
CA MET A 1 42.41 -34.23 34.35
C MET A 1 42.19 -32.73 34.42
N GLN A 2 42.09 -32.04 33.28
CA GLN A 2 41.88 -30.59 33.22
C GLN A 2 40.40 -30.31 32.94
N HIS A 3 39.78 -29.51 33.80
CA HIS A 3 38.37 -29.16 33.74
C HIS A 3 38.23 -27.88 32.91
N VAL A 4 37.66 -27.99 31.70
CA VAL A 4 37.42 -26.83 30.84
C VAL A 4 36.01 -26.31 31.13
N GLN A 5 35.91 -25.17 31.82
CA GLN A 5 34.65 -24.46 31.98
C GLN A 5 34.25 -23.79 30.66
N HIS A 6 33.15 -24.25 30.08
CA HIS A 6 32.48 -23.56 28.98
C HIS A 6 31.62 -22.43 29.55
N GLN A 7 32.11 -21.20 29.42
CA GLN A 7 31.37 -19.99 29.76
C GLN A 7 30.37 -19.70 28.63
N GLN A 8 29.09 -20.02 28.88
CA GLN A 8 28.01 -19.83 27.92
C GLN A 8 27.61 -18.34 27.89
N GLN A 9 28.11 -17.60 26.90
CA GLN A 9 27.72 -16.21 26.66
C GLN A 9 26.30 -16.18 26.09
N ARG A 10 25.34 -15.71 26.88
CA ARG A 10 23.97 -15.43 26.41
C ARG A 10 24.01 -14.17 25.55
N ILE A 11 23.78 -14.33 24.25
CA ILE A 11 23.58 -13.22 23.31
C ILE A 11 22.23 -12.58 23.65
N ILE A 12 22.27 -11.41 24.28
CA ILE A 12 21.10 -10.55 24.49
C ILE A 12 20.90 -9.77 23.18
N LEU A 13 19.91 -10.17 22.38
CA LEU A 13 19.52 -9.40 21.20
C LEU A 13 18.76 -8.15 21.66
N PRO A 14 19.13 -6.94 21.18
CA PRO A 14 18.42 -5.72 21.54
C PRO A 14 16.98 -5.77 21.02
N PHE A 15 16.04 -5.43 21.90
CA PHE A 15 14.63 -5.31 21.57
C PHE A 15 14.46 -4.15 20.56
N PRO A 16 13.81 -4.37 19.40
CA PRO A 16 13.61 -3.30 18.43
C PRO A 16 12.70 -2.23 19.06
N GLU A 17 13.20 -0.99 19.13
CA GLU A 17 12.41 0.13 19.62
C GLU A 17 11.18 0.36 18.72
N PRO A 18 10.03 0.75 19.31
CA PRO A 18 8.86 1.10 18.54
C PRO A 18 9.16 2.35 17.71
N ILE A 19 9.21 2.19 16.39
CA ILE A 19 9.34 3.30 15.45
C ILE A 19 8.07 4.14 15.54
N MET A 20 8.12 5.20 16.34
CA MET A 20 7.10 6.24 16.35
C MET A 20 7.25 7.07 15.09
N TYR A 21 6.52 6.68 14.04
CA TYR A 21 6.37 7.53 12.87
C TYR A 21 5.57 8.79 13.25
N PRO A 22 6.10 10.00 13.04
CA PRO A 22 5.29 11.20 13.14
C PRO A 22 4.22 11.14 12.04
N LEU A 23 2.95 11.03 12.46
CA LEU A 23 1.78 11.19 11.61
C LEU A 23 1.72 12.65 11.14
N ALA A 24 2.53 13.00 10.14
CA ALA A 24 2.32 14.20 9.35
C ALA A 24 1.05 13.96 8.52
N PHE A 25 -0.04 14.56 8.97
CA PHE A 25 -1.29 14.68 8.21
C PHE A 25 -0.99 15.48 6.94
N THR A 26 -0.58 14.81 5.87
CA THR A 26 -0.58 15.40 4.54
C THR A 26 -2.01 15.34 4.02
N PRO A 27 -2.65 16.49 3.69
CA PRO A 27 -3.89 16.46 2.92
C PRO A 27 -3.54 15.91 1.54
N SER A 28 -3.85 14.62 1.34
CA SER A 28 -3.71 13.93 0.07
C SER A 28 -4.62 14.60 -0.96
N CYS A 29 -4.01 15.42 -1.82
CA CYS A 29 -4.66 15.96 -3.01
C CYS A 29 -4.76 14.80 -4.01
N TRP A 30 -5.88 14.07 -3.98
CA TRP A 30 -6.17 13.04 -4.97
C TRP A 30 -6.33 13.70 -6.34
N SER A 31 -5.28 13.60 -7.16
CA SER A 31 -5.36 13.88 -8.59
C SER A 31 -5.89 12.63 -9.29
N PRO A 32 -7.03 12.69 -10.01
CA PRO A 32 -7.57 11.55 -10.72
C PRO A 32 -6.99 11.53 -12.13
N GLU A 33 -5.98 10.71 -12.39
CA GLU A 33 -5.68 10.27 -13.76
C GLU A 33 -6.34 8.92 -14.00
N SER A 34 -7.43 8.97 -14.75
CA SER A 34 -8.09 7.83 -15.34
C SER A 34 -7.50 7.56 -16.72
N THR A 35 -6.95 6.37 -16.94
CA THR A 35 -7.02 5.69 -18.25
C THR A 35 -7.09 4.18 -18.03
N VAL A 36 -8.08 3.55 -18.65
CA VAL A 36 -8.48 2.15 -18.46
C VAL A 36 -8.04 1.31 -19.68
N SER A 37 -7.30 0.22 -19.41
CA SER A 37 -7.28 -1.11 -20.08
C SER A 37 -6.88 -1.27 -21.57
N PRO A 38 -6.74 -2.51 -22.13
CA PRO A 38 -6.56 -3.87 -21.57
C PRO A 38 -5.40 -4.70 -22.20
N ALA A 39 -5.15 -5.89 -21.62
CA ALA A 39 -4.64 -7.17 -22.17
C ALA A 39 -3.67 -7.20 -23.38
N HIS A 40 -2.52 -7.88 -23.21
CA HIS A 40 -2.00 -9.01 -24.01
C HIS A 40 -0.48 -9.17 -23.78
N SER A 41 -0.05 -10.35 -23.31
CA SER A 41 1.30 -10.90 -23.54
C SER A 41 1.25 -11.73 -24.84
N PRO A 42 2.31 -11.83 -25.68
CA PRO A 42 3.64 -12.30 -25.28
C PRO A 42 4.88 -11.66 -25.97
N LYS A 43 6.05 -11.92 -25.37
CA LYS A 43 7.45 -11.92 -25.88
C LYS A 43 7.75 -11.20 -27.21
N LEU A 44 8.63 -10.18 -27.18
CA LEU A 44 9.75 -10.00 -28.13
C LEU A 44 10.66 -8.84 -27.71
N MET A 45 11.96 -9.12 -27.79
CA MET A 45 13.18 -8.28 -27.72
C MET A 45 13.05 -6.80 -27.32
N ASN A 46 13.69 -6.45 -26.19
CA ASN A 46 13.96 -5.07 -25.80
C ASN A 46 15.09 -4.46 -26.66
N PRO A 47 14.86 -3.34 -27.37
CA PRO A 47 15.94 -2.48 -27.84
C PRO A 47 16.46 -1.57 -26.69
N PRO A 48 17.72 -1.10 -26.75
CA PRO A 48 18.29 -0.24 -25.71
C PRO A 48 17.61 1.14 -25.72
N LEU A 49 17.10 1.56 -24.56
CA LEU A 49 16.51 2.88 -24.36
C LEU A 49 17.60 3.97 -24.34
N PRO A 50 17.35 5.15 -24.94
CA PRO A 50 18.27 6.28 -24.89
C PRO A 50 18.32 6.91 -23.48
N PRO A 51 19.41 7.60 -23.12
CA PRO A 51 19.58 8.22 -21.81
C PRO A 51 18.57 9.35 -21.61
N ILE A 52 17.82 9.26 -20.51
CA ILE A 52 16.90 10.30 -20.04
C ILE A 52 17.75 11.47 -19.54
N LEU A 53 17.78 12.57 -20.30
CA LEU A 53 18.30 13.85 -19.82
C LEU A 53 17.32 14.38 -18.76
N LEU A 54 17.71 14.31 -17.48
CA LEU A 54 17.03 15.03 -16.40
C LEU A 54 17.18 16.53 -16.65
N SER A 55 16.13 17.16 -17.19
CA SER A 55 16.00 18.61 -17.21
C SER A 55 15.65 19.10 -15.80
N SER A 56 16.67 19.57 -15.08
CA SER A 56 16.55 20.30 -13.82
C SER A 56 15.98 21.70 -14.07
N HIS A 57 14.65 21.83 -14.15
CA HIS A 57 14.00 23.13 -14.03
C HIS A 57 13.83 23.49 -12.55
N HIS A 58 14.87 24.10 -11.97
CA HIS A 58 14.70 24.97 -10.81
C HIS A 58 13.86 26.18 -11.25
N LYS A 59 12.59 26.23 -10.84
CA LYS A 59 11.81 27.46 -10.90
C LYS A 59 12.23 28.36 -9.75
N GLU A 60 13.17 29.22 -10.11
CA GLU A 60 13.55 30.45 -9.46
C GLU A 60 12.33 31.20 -8.90
N ALA A 61 12.41 31.53 -7.60
CA ALA A 61 11.41 32.31 -6.90
C ALA A 61 11.35 33.72 -7.50
N SER A 62 10.18 34.09 -8.03
CA SER A 62 9.92 35.46 -8.47
C SER A 62 9.37 36.32 -7.32
N PRO A 63 9.64 37.64 -7.34
CA PRO A 63 9.44 38.52 -6.19
C PRO A 63 7.97 38.89 -5.98
N ILE A 64 7.65 39.18 -4.72
CA ILE A 64 6.38 39.71 -4.24
C ILE A 64 6.01 40.98 -5.04
N PRO A 65 4.87 41.01 -5.76
CA PRO A 65 4.39 42.26 -6.35
C PRO A 65 3.80 43.16 -5.27
N SER A 66 4.30 44.39 -5.27
CA SER A 66 3.91 45.53 -4.44
C SER A 66 2.41 45.84 -4.51
N LEU A 67 1.81 45.95 -3.32
CA LEU A 67 0.44 46.43 -3.09
C LEU A 67 0.35 47.94 -3.36
N SER A 68 0.15 48.33 -4.61
CA SER A 68 -0.15 49.72 -4.96
C SER A 68 -0.89 49.82 -6.29
N SER A 69 -2.20 49.56 -6.25
CA SER A 69 -3.19 50.19 -7.16
C SER A 69 -4.61 49.91 -6.65
N LEU A 70 -4.97 50.58 -5.55
CA LEU A 70 -6.34 50.96 -5.29
C LEU A 70 -6.68 52.14 -6.23
N SER A 71 -7.41 51.87 -7.31
CA SER A 71 -8.42 52.77 -7.90
C SER A 71 -8.75 52.33 -9.32
N SER A 72 -9.90 51.69 -9.50
CA SER A 72 -10.86 52.09 -10.55
C SER A 72 -12.12 51.25 -10.38
N TRP A 73 -13.07 51.79 -9.62
CA TRP A 73 -14.46 51.34 -9.65
C TRP A 73 -15.04 51.90 -10.94
N HIS A 74 -14.89 51.17 -12.04
CA HIS A 74 -15.72 51.36 -13.21
C HIS A 74 -16.77 50.27 -13.21
N SER A 75 -17.94 50.66 -12.72
CA SER A 75 -19.23 50.04 -13.04
C SER A 75 -19.32 49.89 -14.54
N SER A 76 -19.02 48.69 -15.03
CA SER A 76 -19.54 48.23 -16.30
C SER A 76 -20.73 47.34 -15.98
N ASP A 77 -21.92 47.93 -16.09
CA ASP A 77 -23.18 47.23 -16.26
C ASP A 77 -23.13 46.40 -17.56
N ARG A 78 -22.43 45.28 -17.52
CA ARG A 78 -22.48 44.23 -18.54
C ARG A 78 -22.88 42.95 -17.84
N CYS A 79 -24.19 42.73 -17.82
CA CYS A 79 -24.90 41.47 -17.69
C CYS A 79 -24.05 40.33 -17.13
N CYS A 80 -23.95 40.23 -15.79
CA CYS A 80 -23.44 39.03 -15.16
C CYS A 80 -24.32 37.85 -15.63
N PRO A 81 -23.75 36.77 -16.22
CA PRO A 81 -24.52 35.55 -16.42
C PRO A 81 -25.00 35.12 -15.03
N SER A 82 -26.33 35.11 -14.86
CA SER A 82 -27.03 34.68 -13.67
C SER A 82 -26.33 33.47 -13.06
N SER A 83 -25.65 33.66 -11.93
CA SER A 83 -24.99 32.56 -11.24
C SER A 83 -26.05 31.47 -11.00
N PRO A 84 -25.78 30.19 -11.33
CA PRO A 84 -26.75 29.13 -11.08
C PRO A 84 -27.14 29.17 -9.60
N PRO A 85 -28.44 28.99 -9.27
CA PRO A 85 -28.94 29.21 -7.93
C PRO A 85 -28.09 28.41 -6.93
N ARG A 86 -27.69 29.06 -5.81
CA ARG A 86 -26.80 28.48 -4.78
C ARG A 86 -27.22 27.06 -4.35
N SER A 87 -28.52 26.75 -4.41
CA SER A 87 -29.11 25.44 -4.16
C SER A 87 -28.58 24.35 -5.11
N SER A 88 -28.48 24.63 -6.42
CA SER A 88 -27.99 23.68 -7.44
C SER A 88 -26.52 23.29 -7.21
N ARG A 89 -25.67 24.27 -6.84
CA ARG A 89 -24.25 24.00 -6.54
C ARG A 89 -24.08 23.19 -5.26
N MET A 90 -24.89 23.44 -4.23
CA MET A 90 -24.88 22.67 -2.99
C MET A 90 -25.39 21.24 -3.21
N GLN A 91 -26.45 21.07 -4.01
CA GLN A 91 -27.00 19.76 -4.36
C GLN A 91 -25.98 18.91 -5.13
N LYS A 92 -25.25 19.50 -6.11
CA LYS A 92 -24.16 18.82 -6.82
C LYS A 92 -23.05 18.37 -5.87
N ARG A 93 -22.66 19.20 -4.90
CA ARG A 93 -21.65 18.84 -3.88
C ARG A 93 -22.12 17.69 -2.98
N LEU A 94 -23.38 17.69 -2.59
CA LEU A 94 -23.97 16.61 -1.79
C LEU A 94 -24.01 15.29 -2.57
N GLU A 95 -24.40 15.35 -3.84
CA GLU A 95 -24.41 14.18 -4.72
C GLU A 95 -23.00 13.62 -4.96
N GLN A 96 -22.02 14.49 -5.19
CA GLN A 96 -20.61 14.09 -5.30
C GLN A 96 -20.12 13.39 -4.02
N ARG A 97 -20.46 13.90 -2.83
CA ARG A 97 -20.11 13.26 -1.55
C ARG A 97 -20.80 11.90 -1.40
N LYS A 98 -22.08 11.79 -1.77
CA LYS A 98 -22.82 10.51 -1.75
C LYS A 98 -22.20 9.48 -2.69
N ASN A 99 -21.81 9.90 -3.89
CA ASN A 99 -21.17 9.05 -4.89
C ASN A 99 -19.78 8.58 -4.45
N ALA A 100 -18.97 9.47 -3.87
CA ALA A 100 -17.67 9.11 -3.31
C ALA A 100 -17.80 8.07 -2.17
N GLU A 101 -18.75 8.27 -1.26
CA GLU A 101 -18.98 7.31 -0.17
C GLU A 101 -19.55 5.97 -0.67
N LYS A 102 -20.39 5.99 -1.72
CA LYS A 102 -20.84 4.77 -2.37
C LYS A 102 -19.65 3.99 -2.96
N GLN A 103 -18.80 4.66 -3.73
CA GLN A 103 -17.59 4.06 -4.31
C GLN A 103 -16.68 3.48 -3.23
N ARG A 104 -16.43 4.23 -2.14
CA ARG A 104 -15.62 3.76 -1.01
C ARG A 104 -16.18 2.45 -0.42
N ARG A 105 -17.50 2.37 -0.21
CA ARG A 105 -18.15 1.16 0.31
C ARG A 105 -18.12 -0.01 -0.66
N ASP A 106 -18.26 0.25 -1.95
CA ASP A 106 -18.21 -0.79 -2.99
C ASP A 106 -16.80 -1.38 -3.11
N ILE A 107 -15.75 -0.56 -3.06
CA ILE A 107 -14.36 -1.03 -2.99
C ILE A 107 -14.16 -1.90 -1.75
N LEU A 108 -14.62 -1.45 -0.58
CA LEU A 108 -14.48 -2.21 0.66
C LEU A 108 -15.21 -3.57 0.59
N ARG A 109 -16.39 -3.64 -0.05
CA ARG A 109 -17.10 -4.91 -0.28
C ARG A 109 -16.28 -5.85 -1.15
N THR A 110 -15.68 -5.34 -2.22
CA THR A 110 -14.80 -6.11 -3.12
C THR A 110 -13.58 -6.65 -2.37
N CYS A 111 -12.89 -5.82 -1.58
CA CYS A 111 -11.73 -6.25 -0.79
C CYS A 111 -12.10 -7.36 0.19
N ILE A 112 -13.19 -7.22 0.94
CA ILE A 112 -13.65 -8.28 1.86
C ILE A 112 -14.04 -9.56 1.10
N HIS A 113 -14.63 -9.43 -0.09
CA HIS A 113 -14.92 -10.59 -0.92
C HIS A 113 -13.64 -11.31 -1.36
N GLN A 114 -12.62 -10.57 -1.79
CA GLN A 114 -11.32 -11.14 -2.17
C GLN A 114 -10.67 -11.88 -0.99
N VAL A 115 -10.64 -11.28 0.20
CA VAL A 115 -10.12 -11.93 1.42
C VAL A 115 -10.82 -13.27 1.66
N LYS A 116 -12.16 -13.31 1.57
CA LYS A 116 -12.93 -14.54 1.75
C LYS A 116 -12.59 -15.65 0.75
N GLN A 117 -12.18 -15.32 -0.47
CA GLN A 117 -11.79 -16.32 -1.48
C GLN A 117 -10.41 -16.94 -1.21
N LEU A 118 -9.53 -16.21 -0.52
CA LEU A 118 -8.18 -16.69 -0.16
C LEU A 118 -8.18 -17.60 1.06
N LEU A 119 -9.24 -17.55 1.88
CA LEU A 119 -9.35 -18.36 3.08
C LEU A 119 -9.56 -19.84 2.74
N PRO A 120 -8.91 -20.76 3.48
CA PRO A 120 -9.13 -22.19 3.31
C PRO A 120 -10.59 -22.51 3.62
N ARG A 121 -11.27 -23.15 2.67
CA ARG A 121 -12.64 -23.63 2.84
C ARG A 121 -12.60 -24.86 3.73
N LYS A 122 -12.52 -24.66 5.05
CA LYS A 122 -12.62 -25.74 6.04
C LYS A 122 -13.94 -26.46 5.78
N THR A 123 -13.84 -27.74 5.43
CA THR A 123 -14.93 -28.61 4.97
C THR A 123 -16.12 -28.54 5.91
N GLY A 124 -17.15 -27.78 5.54
CA GLY A 124 -18.46 -27.85 6.20
C GLY A 124 -19.24 -26.55 6.37
N ASN A 125 -18.63 -25.37 6.51
CA ASN A 125 -19.38 -24.23 7.08
C ASN A 125 -19.59 -23.01 6.17
N SER A 126 -20.88 -22.75 5.96
CA SER A 126 -21.59 -21.52 5.60
C SER A 126 -21.03 -20.65 4.47
N ARG A 127 -21.77 -20.63 3.35
CA ARG A 127 -21.66 -19.62 2.27
C ARG A 127 -21.71 -18.18 2.77
N VAL A 128 -22.18 -17.93 4.00
CA VAL A 128 -22.38 -16.61 4.57
C VAL A 128 -21.54 -16.47 5.84
N VAL A 129 -20.33 -15.94 5.69
CA VAL A 129 -19.46 -15.51 6.80
C VAL A 129 -19.66 -14.00 7.00
N SER A 130 -19.75 -13.53 8.25
CA SER A 130 -19.79 -12.09 8.55
C SER A 130 -18.50 -11.40 8.11
N LYS A 131 -18.47 -10.06 8.03
CA LYS A 131 -17.24 -9.34 7.68
C LYS A 131 -16.17 -9.48 8.76
N GLU A 132 -16.57 -9.32 10.01
CA GLU A 132 -15.70 -9.47 11.19
C GLU A 132 -15.09 -10.86 11.24
N ARG A 133 -15.92 -11.91 11.10
CA ARG A 133 -15.42 -13.28 11.14
C ARG A 133 -14.47 -13.59 9.99
N ALA A 134 -14.68 -13.01 8.80
CA ALA A 134 -13.75 -13.17 7.69
C ALA A 134 -12.39 -12.51 7.96
N VAL A 135 -12.35 -11.39 8.66
CA VAL A 135 -11.10 -10.72 9.07
C VAL A 135 -10.38 -11.51 10.15
N GLU A 136 -11.11 -12.01 11.16
CA GLU A 136 -10.56 -12.88 12.20
C GLU A 136 -9.94 -14.16 11.60
N GLN A 137 -10.67 -14.83 10.70
CA GLN A 137 -10.16 -16.03 10.03
C GLN A 137 -8.95 -15.73 9.15
N ALA A 138 -8.90 -14.55 8.52
CA ALA A 138 -7.71 -14.14 7.76
C ALA A 138 -6.51 -13.93 8.68
N PHE A 139 -6.71 -13.33 9.84
CA PHE A 139 -5.67 -13.18 10.83
C PHE A 139 -5.17 -14.54 11.35
N GLU A 140 -6.09 -15.43 11.77
CA GLU A 140 -5.77 -16.80 12.19
C GLU A 140 -4.95 -17.53 11.11
N TYR A 141 -5.37 -17.44 9.85
CA TYR A 141 -4.71 -18.10 8.73
C TYR A 141 -3.33 -17.52 8.40
N ILE A 142 -3.13 -16.20 8.54
CA ILE A 142 -1.81 -15.58 8.36
C ILE A 142 -0.83 -16.11 9.41
N VAL A 143 -1.26 -16.21 10.67
CA VAL A 143 -0.43 -16.74 11.75
C VAL A 143 -0.09 -18.22 11.50
N GLU A 144 -1.06 -19.01 11.05
CA GLU A 144 -0.85 -20.41 10.66
C GLU A 144 0.21 -20.54 9.54
N LEU A 145 0.09 -19.74 8.48
CA LEU A 145 1.07 -19.73 7.37
C LEU A 145 2.47 -19.29 7.81
N GLN A 146 2.58 -18.34 8.74
CA GLN A 146 3.88 -17.90 9.28
C GLN A 146 4.57 -19.04 10.03
N GLN A 147 3.83 -19.72 10.92
CA GLN A 147 4.36 -20.87 11.66
C GLN A 147 4.74 -22.04 10.75
N GLU A 148 3.93 -22.30 9.72
CA GLU A 148 4.24 -23.33 8.73
C GLU A 148 5.50 -22.98 7.92
N GLY A 149 5.67 -21.70 7.56
CA GLY A 149 6.86 -21.19 6.89
C GLY A 149 8.12 -21.39 7.73
N GLU A 150 8.08 -21.06 9.02
CA GLU A 150 9.18 -21.27 9.95
C GLU A 150 9.53 -22.75 10.11
N ARG A 151 8.52 -23.62 10.28
CA ARG A 151 8.72 -25.08 10.37
C ARG A 151 9.39 -25.63 9.11
N LYS A 152 8.92 -25.23 7.93
CA LYS A 152 9.50 -25.66 6.64
C LYS A 152 10.94 -25.15 6.49
N ALA A 153 11.23 -23.92 6.88
CA ALA A 153 12.58 -23.36 6.84
C ALA A 153 13.54 -24.12 7.77
N GLN A 154 13.09 -24.53 8.96
CA GLN A 154 13.89 -25.36 9.87
C GLN A 154 14.20 -26.73 9.27
N LEU A 155 13.20 -27.37 8.65
CA LEU A 155 13.39 -28.66 7.99
C LEU A 155 14.38 -28.57 6.81
N LEU A 156 14.27 -27.52 6.00
CA LEU A 156 15.23 -27.29 4.90
C LEU A 156 16.67 -27.18 5.43
N LYS A 157 16.90 -26.42 6.50
CA LYS A 157 18.22 -26.33 7.13
C LYS A 157 18.76 -27.67 7.61
N GLN A 158 17.90 -28.53 8.16
CA GLN A 158 18.30 -29.87 8.60
C GLN A 158 18.71 -30.75 7.42
N LEU A 159 17.91 -30.75 6.35
CA LEU A 159 18.20 -31.52 5.14
C LEU A 159 19.47 -31.02 4.43
N GLU A 160 19.66 -29.70 4.36
CA GLU A 160 20.89 -29.10 3.81
C GLU A 160 22.13 -29.54 4.61
N ALA A 161 22.06 -29.52 5.95
CA ALA A 161 23.15 -29.98 6.80
C ALA A 161 23.44 -31.48 6.62
N GLU A 162 22.41 -32.31 6.46
CA GLU A 162 22.56 -33.74 6.20
C GLU A 162 23.25 -33.99 4.85
N ILE A 163 22.82 -33.30 3.80
CA ILE A 163 23.43 -33.40 2.46
C ILE A 163 24.91 -33.04 2.52
N VAL A 164 25.25 -31.91 3.14
CA VAL A 164 26.64 -31.48 3.31
C VAL A 164 27.42 -32.55 4.07
N GLY A 165 26.87 -33.08 5.17
CA GLY A 165 27.50 -34.15 5.94
C GLY A 165 27.68 -35.46 5.17
N MET A 166 26.78 -35.82 4.24
CA MET A 166 26.98 -36.96 3.35
C MET A 166 28.07 -36.69 2.31
N GLN A 167 28.07 -35.50 1.69
CA GLN A 167 29.07 -35.11 0.70
C GLN A 167 30.48 -35.11 1.29
N THR A 168 30.66 -34.60 2.52
CA THR A 168 31.95 -34.65 3.21
C THR A 168 32.40 -36.08 3.49
N ARG A 169 31.49 -36.99 3.87
CA ARG A 169 31.82 -38.41 4.11
C ARG A 169 32.22 -39.17 2.85
N LEU A 170 31.64 -38.83 1.69
CA LEU A 170 31.97 -39.45 0.41
C LEU A 170 33.25 -38.89 -0.24
N ALA A 171 33.70 -37.70 0.17
CA ALA A 171 34.92 -37.09 -0.33
C ALA A 171 36.19 -37.56 0.40
N LEU A 172 36.04 -38.39 1.44
CA LEU A 172 37.11 -39.07 2.18
C LEU A 172 37.27 -40.50 1.67
#